data_AF-A0A1H0XSY9-F1
#
_entry.id   AF-A0A1H0XSY9-F1
#
_cell.length_a   1.000
_cell.length_b   1.000
_cell.length_c   1.000
_cell.angle_alpha   90.00
_cell.angle_beta   90.00
_cell.angle_gamma   90.00
#
_symmetry.space_group_name_H-M   'P 1'
#
loop_
_entity.id
_entity.type
_entity.pdbx_description
1 polymer ?
#
loop_
_entity_poly.entity_id
_entity_poly.type
_entity_poly.pdbx_seq_one_letter_code
_entity_poly.pdbx_strand_id
1 'polypeptide(L)'
;MSDRLTLSDSELSLAGSTLGTAARTMEEGSEGRPSAQFPSLTGIGDEADEFLRSIEVAQNALADAAKSASHAVNGLMEDSSALDARLAASLYSGYAVGTGAQ
;
A
#
# COMPACT_ATOMS: atom_id res chain seq x y z
N MET A 1 15.81 -19.04 12.70
CA MET A 1 15.74 -17.79 11.92
C MET A 1 14.27 -17.40 11.74
N SER A 2 13.56 -17.08 12.83
CA SER A 2 12.08 -16.98 12.79
C SER A 2 11.51 -15.77 13.53
N ASP A 3 12.35 -14.91 14.11
CA ASP A 3 11.90 -13.74 14.90
C ASP A 3 11.55 -12.50 14.06
N ARG A 4 11.23 -12.65 12.76
CA ARG A 4 11.02 -11.52 11.83
C ARG A 4 9.66 -11.47 11.14
N LEU A 5 8.68 -12.25 11.57
CA LEU A 5 7.38 -12.35 10.88
C LEU A 5 6.16 -12.20 11.81
N THR A 6 6.31 -11.59 12.98
CA THR A 6 5.16 -11.14 13.78
C THR A 6 4.82 -9.70 13.38
N LEU A 7 4.25 -9.54 12.19
CA LEU A 7 3.60 -8.28 11.81
C LEU A 7 2.23 -8.27 12.49
N SER A 8 1.99 -7.29 13.36
CA SER A 8 0.68 -7.13 13.99
C SER A 8 -0.34 -6.52 13.02
N ASP A 9 -1.61 -6.87 13.16
CA ASP A 9 -2.70 -6.29 12.35
C ASP A 9 -2.74 -4.77 12.43
N SER A 10 -2.35 -4.19 13.58
CA SER A 10 -2.20 -2.75 13.75
C SER A 10 -1.10 -2.15 12.88
N GLU A 11 0.02 -2.84 12.71
CA GLU A 11 1.13 -2.38 11.84
C GLU A 11 0.76 -2.50 10.37
N LEU A 12 0.06 -3.58 9.97
CA LEU A 12 -0.44 -3.75 8.61
C LEU A 12 -1.48 -2.69 8.26
N SER A 13 -2.43 -2.42 9.15
CA SER A 13 -3.44 -1.36 8.96
C SER A 13 -2.81 0.04 8.87
N LEU A 14 -1.84 0.32 9.74
CA LEU A 14 -1.08 1.57 9.68
C LEU A 14 -0.30 1.71 8.36
N ALA A 15 0.36 0.64 7.91
CA ALA A 15 1.09 0.63 6.64
C ALA A 15 0.15 0.86 5.45
N GLY A 16 -1.00 0.18 5.41
CA GLY A 16 -2.00 0.35 4.36
C GLY A 16 -2.55 1.78 4.27
N SER A 17 -2.86 2.39 5.42
CA SER A 17 -3.35 3.79 5.47
C SER A 17 -2.26 4.81 5.09
N THR A 18 -1.01 4.57 5.51
CA THR A 18 0.13 5.43 5.19
C THR A 18 0.45 5.39 3.70
N LEU A 19 0.45 4.19 3.10
CA LEU A 19 0.66 4.01 1.66
C LEU A 19 -0.48 4.63 0.84
N GLY A 20 -1.73 4.47 1.26
CA GLY A 20 -2.88 5.11 0.61
C GLY A 20 -2.83 6.64 0.68
N THR A 21 -2.39 7.19 1.82
CA THR A 21 -2.19 8.64 1.99
C THR A 21 -1.05 9.15 1.12
N ALA A 22 0.08 8.44 1.09
CA ALA A 22 1.22 8.77 0.25
C ALA A 22 0.85 8.77 -1.24
N ALA A 23 0.12 7.74 -1.71
CA ALA A 23 -0.36 7.67 -3.09
C ALA A 23 -1.20 8.90 -3.47
N ARG A 24 -2.16 9.27 -2.60
CA ARG A 24 -3.01 10.45 -2.83
C ARG A 24 -2.21 11.75 -2.86
N THR A 25 -1.30 11.95 -1.91
CA THR A 25 -0.44 13.16 -1.89
C THR A 25 0.45 13.24 -3.12
N MET A 26 0.88 12.11 -3.68
CA MET A 26 1.67 12.07 -4.91
C MET A 26 0.85 12.39 -6.16
N GLU A 27 -0.39 11.91 -6.24
CA GLU A 27 -1.33 12.27 -7.30
C GLU A 27 -1.67 13.77 -7.25
N GLU A 28 -2.06 14.29 -6.08
CA GLU A 28 -2.39 15.71 -5.86
C GLU A 28 -1.19 16.64 -6.06
N GLY A 29 0.02 16.19 -5.70
CA GLY A 29 1.26 16.92 -5.92
C GLY A 29 1.65 17.07 -7.39
N SER A 30 1.17 16.17 -8.26
CA SER A 30 1.42 16.25 -9.71
C SER A 30 0.59 17.34 -10.41
N GLU A 31 -0.59 17.68 -9.86
CA GLU A 31 -1.47 18.74 -10.41
C GLU A 31 -0.87 20.15 -10.27
N GLY A 32 0.11 20.34 -9.37
CA GLY A 32 0.74 21.63 -9.09
C GLY A 32 1.87 22.04 -10.04
N ARG A 33 2.10 21.34 -11.15
CA ARG A 33 3.17 21.70 -12.09
C ARG A 33 2.94 23.11 -12.62
N PRO A 34 3.92 24.03 -12.53
CA PRO A 34 3.87 25.28 -13.27
C PRO A 34 3.77 24.95 -14.76
N SER A 35 2.64 25.26 -15.38
CA SER A 35 2.45 25.16 -16.84
C SER A 35 3.22 26.23 -17.62
N ALA A 36 4.15 26.91 -16.94
CA ALA A 36 5.00 27.91 -17.53
C ALA A 36 5.88 27.23 -18.59
N GLN A 37 5.66 27.56 -19.85
CA GLN A 37 6.72 27.44 -20.84
C GLN A 37 7.92 28.20 -20.27
N PHE A 38 9.07 27.54 -20.19
CA PHE A 38 10.34 28.18 -19.86
C PHE A 38 11.00 28.59 -21.17
N PRO A 39 10.67 29.74 -21.79
CA PRO A 39 11.38 30.21 -22.96
C PRO A 39 12.82 30.48 -22.54
N SER A 40 13.68 29.52 -22.84
CA SER A 40 15.08 29.56 -22.49
C SER A 40 15.86 30.20 -23.64
N LEU A 41 16.46 31.36 -23.39
CA LEU A 41 17.44 31.98 -24.30
C LEU A 41 18.71 31.12 -24.48
N THR A 42 18.90 30.10 -23.64
CA THR A 42 20.07 29.20 -23.65
C THR A 42 19.76 27.81 -24.21
N GLY A 43 18.53 27.54 -24.64
CA GLY A 43 18.09 26.24 -25.18
C GLY A 43 17.63 25.20 -24.15
N ILE A 44 17.95 25.39 -22.86
CA ILE A 44 17.70 24.44 -21.75
C ILE A 44 16.20 24.19 -21.45
N GLY A 45 15.29 24.90 -22.14
CA GLY A 45 13.85 24.83 -21.88
C GLY A 45 13.29 23.43 -22.16
N ASP A 46 13.74 22.80 -23.23
CA ASP A 46 13.28 21.48 -23.64
C ASP A 46 13.78 20.39 -22.66
N GLU A 47 15.04 20.46 -22.23
CA GLU A 47 15.59 19.53 -21.24
C GLU A 47 14.94 19.70 -19.86
N ALA A 48 14.61 20.93 -19.46
CA ALA A 48 13.86 21.19 -18.23
C ALA A 48 12.44 20.62 -18.30
N ASP A 49 11.75 20.78 -19.44
CA ASP A 49 10.41 20.23 -19.64
C ASP A 49 10.41 18.69 -19.69
N GLU A 50 11.43 18.08 -20.30
CA GLU A 50 11.63 16.63 -20.31
C GLU A 50 11.93 16.10 -18.90
N PHE A 51 12.79 16.79 -18.14
CA PHE A 51 13.07 16.45 -16.75
C PHE A 51 11.80 16.51 -15.88
N LEU A 52 11.01 17.58 -15.98
CA LEU A 52 9.75 17.71 -15.25
C LEU A 52 8.74 16.63 -15.64
N ARG A 53 8.67 16.26 -16.93
CA ARG A 53 7.83 15.14 -17.39
C ARG A 53 8.31 13.81 -16.83
N SER A 54 9.63 13.60 -16.72
CA SER A 54 10.18 12.37 -16.13
C SER A 54 9.84 12.24 -14.64
N ILE A 55 9.83 13.35 -13.90
CA ILE A 55 9.42 13.39 -12.50
C ILE A 55 7.95 13.00 -12.35
N GLU A 56 7.08 13.54 -13.20
CA GLU A 56 5.65 13.23 -13.19
C GLU A 56 5.39 11.73 -13.45
N VAL A 57 6.09 11.14 -14.43
CA VAL A 57 6.02 9.70 -14.69
C VAL A 57 6.50 8.90 -13.48
N ALA A 58 7.59 9.31 -12.83
CA ALA A 58 8.10 8.65 -11.64
C ALA A 58 7.14 8.76 -10.44
N GLN A 59 6.48 9.90 -10.25
CA GLN A 59 5.48 10.11 -9.20
C GLN A 59 4.26 9.22 -9.42
N ASN A 60 3.74 9.17 -10.65
CA ASN A 60 2.62 8.30 -11.00
C ASN A 60 2.95 6.83 -10.81
N ALA A 61 4.14 6.39 -11.21
CA ALA A 61 4.60 5.01 -10.99
C ALA A 61 4.71 4.67 -9.49
N LEU A 62 5.16 5.63 -8.67
CA LEU A 62 5.27 5.43 -7.22
C LEU A 62 3.90 5.41 -6.53
N ALA A 63 2.95 6.23 -6.99
CA ALA A 63 1.56 6.19 -6.53
C ALA A 63 0.90 4.83 -6.84
N ASP A 64 1.10 4.32 -8.06
CA ASP A 64 0.56 3.00 -8.46
C ASP A 64 1.20 1.86 -7.64
N ALA A 65 2.52 1.91 -7.42
CA ALA A 65 3.20 0.96 -6.55
C ALA A 65 2.67 0.98 -5.11
N ALA A 66 2.44 2.17 -4.54
CA ALA A 66 1.87 2.33 -3.21
C ALA A 66 0.44 1.79 -3.13
N LYS A 67 -0.38 2.00 -4.16
CA LYS A 67 -1.73 1.44 -4.28
C LYS A 67 -1.71 -0.09 -4.35
N SER A 68 -0.84 -0.66 -5.19
CA SER A 68 -0.66 -2.10 -5.30
C SER A 68 -0.20 -2.72 -3.97
N ALA A 69 0.71 -2.05 -3.25
CA ALA A 69 1.16 -2.49 -1.94
C ALA A 69 0.03 -2.45 -0.90
N SER A 70 -0.80 -1.40 -0.91
CA SER A 70 -1.99 -1.31 -0.05
C SER A 70 -2.99 -2.45 -0.31
N HIS A 71 -3.24 -2.78 -1.58
CA HIS A 71 -4.08 -3.93 -1.95
C HIS A 71 -3.50 -5.27 -1.46
N ALA A 72 -2.19 -5.47 -1.58
CA ALA A 72 -1.54 -6.68 -1.09
C ALA A 72 -1.64 -6.82 0.44
N VAL A 73 -1.46 -5.71 1.17
CA VAL A 73 -1.63 -5.69 2.64
C VAL A 73 -3.06 -6.04 3.04
N ASN A 74 -4.06 -5.46 2.37
CA ASN A 74 -5.47 -5.77 2.64
C ASN A 74 -5.80 -7.24 2.38
N GLY A 75 -5.28 -7.82 1.28
CA GLY A 75 -5.45 -9.23 0.98
C GLY A 75 -4.82 -10.13 2.05
N LEU A 76 -3.63 -9.79 2.54
CA LEU A 76 -2.98 -10.51 3.64
C LEU A 76 -3.82 -10.47 4.92
N MET A 77 -4.42 -9.33 5.25
CA MET A 77 -5.30 -9.20 6.41
C MET A 77 -6.58 -10.03 6.26
N GLU A 78 -7.17 -10.07 5.07
CA GLU A 78 -8.35 -10.90 4.78
C GLU A 78 -8.03 -12.39 4.94
N ASP A 79 -6.91 -12.84 4.36
CA ASP A 79 -6.44 -14.23 4.48
C ASP A 79 -6.13 -14.61 5.95
N SER A 80 -5.51 -13.70 6.70
CA SER A 80 -5.25 -13.87 8.13
C SER A 80 -6.54 -14.04 8.92
N SER A 81 -7.52 -13.16 8.69
CA SER A 81 -8.83 -13.23 9.36
C SER A 81 -9.61 -14.51 9.03
N ALA A 82 -9.51 -14.99 7.79
CA ALA A 82 -10.13 -16.24 7.36
C ALA A 82 -9.47 -17.46 8.01
N LEU A 83 -8.14 -17.43 8.19
CA LEU A 83 -7.40 -18.45 8.92
C LEU A 83 -7.80 -18.48 10.40
N ASP A 84 -7.89 -17.32 11.05
CA ASP A 84 -8.31 -17.21 12.45
C ASP A 84 -9.74 -17.72 12.65
N ALA A 85 -10.65 -17.39 11.74
CA ALA A 85 -12.02 -17.91 11.77
C ALA A 85 -12.07 -19.44 11.64
N ARG A 86 -11.24 -20.04 10.76
CA ARG A 86 -11.13 -21.50 10.62
C ARG A 86 -10.54 -22.14 11.87
N LEU A 87 -9.51 -21.54 12.46
CA LEU A 87 -8.90 -22.02 13.70
C LEU A 87 -9.92 -21.99 14.85
N ALA A 88 -10.63 -20.88 15.04
CA ALA A 88 -11.68 -20.74 16.04
C ALA A 88 -12.80 -21.79 15.86
N ALA A 89 -13.25 -22.02 14.63
CA ALA A 89 -14.25 -23.05 14.34
C ALA A 89 -13.76 -24.47 14.66
N SER A 90 -12.50 -24.78 14.36
CA SER A 90 -11.89 -26.09 14.66
C SER A 90 -11.72 -26.34 16.17
N LEU A 91 -11.36 -25.29 16.93
CA LEU A 91 -11.22 -25.36 18.38
C LEU A 91 -12.58 -25.51 19.06
N TYR A 92 -13.60 -24.77 18.62
CA TYR A 92 -14.96 -24.89 19.13
C TYR A 92 -15.54 -26.29 18.90
N SER A 93 -15.30 -26.87 17.71
CA SER A 93 -15.65 -28.26 17.40
C SER A 93 -14.93 -29.27 18.30
N GLY A 94 -13.67 -29.03 18.66
CA GLY A 94 -12.90 -29.90 19.56
C GLY A 94 -13.40 -29.87 21.01
N TYR A 95 -13.85 -28.70 21.50
CA TYR A 95 -14.42 -28.57 22.85
C TYR A 95 -15.83 -29.17 22.97
N ALA A 96 -16.66 -29.09 21.92
CA ALA A 96 -18.01 -29.67 21.92
C ALA A 96 -18.02 -31.21 21.93
N VAL A 97 -16.97 -31.86 21.42
CA VAL A 97 -16.85 -33.34 21.45
C VAL A 97 -16.35 -33.86 22.80
N GLY A 98 -15.67 -33.03 23.60
CA GLY A 98 -15.14 -33.42 24.92
C GLY A 98 -16.13 -33.31 26.08
N THR A 99 -17.17 -32.49 25.97
CA THR A 99 -18.13 -32.22 27.06
C THR A 99 -19.49 -32.92 26.90
N GLY A 100 -19.69 -33.67 25.81
CA GLY A 100 -20.92 -34.42 25.52
C GLY A 100 -20.90 -35.90 25.90
N ALA A 101 -19.85 -36.37 26.56
CA ALA A 101 -19.71 -37.78 26.98
C ALA A 101 -19.34 -37.88 28.47
N GLN A 102 -20.29 -37.51 29.34
CA GLN A 102 -20.53 -38.14 30.65
C GLN A 102 -21.82 -37.63 31.27
#